data_AF-F2PPF7-F1
#
_entry.id   AF-F2PPF7-F1
#
_cell.length_a   1.000
_cell.length_b   1.000
_cell.length_c   1.000
_cell.angle_alpha   90.00
_cell.angle_beta   90.00
_cell.angle_gamma   90.00
#
_symmetry.space_group_name_H-M   'P 1'
#
loop_
_entity.id
_entity.type
_entity.pdbx_description
1 polymer ?
#
loop_
_entity_poly.entity_id
_entity_poly.type
_entity_poly.pdbx_seq_one_letter_code
_entity_poly.pdbx_strand_id
1 'polypeptide(L)'
;MKVQDDERQRVFQAYRPLFVGESALIRKKKAIIKRIESLKCPDSDLIKDLGQDKIVNILQSLLTDDAFSPKLIAKEPPSAILLRQQTTNGANVEILDLSKSTEPSCDNKELDKNDRSGDIDDNVVDRDFKNSSSKGEAASPVFSDDASTNLSHAPFQIQHLVLTKIQTLLEQACFDFASKWAPELISTEMWDCPEAIELSKWTLAMNKVIHKIPINAFNTEDYPNISAILHSGYEIRNIAVHRKRISLRKLEDITQAAVLFLRAIRDNNRELQLSSVHAVMSVFMWSLESRRQIIEARFRGELEEIQRLRKTLDLRKKEADEAMRKANAKVNDLTRYMLEHSLQEIFGGKL
;
A
#
# COMPACT_ATOMS: atom_id res chain seq x y z
N MET A 1 6.51 -19.00 -38.70
CA MET A 1 5.99 -18.76 -37.33
C MET A 1 6.88 -17.85 -36.49
N LYS A 2 8.21 -18.04 -36.40
CA LYS A 2 9.09 -17.21 -35.55
C LYS A 2 9.12 -15.71 -35.89
N VAL A 3 9.10 -15.34 -37.18
CA VAL A 3 9.18 -13.93 -37.62
C VAL A 3 7.94 -13.13 -37.22
N GLN A 4 6.75 -13.73 -37.31
CA GLN A 4 5.48 -13.06 -37.03
C GLN A 4 5.28 -12.79 -35.52
N ASP A 5 5.85 -13.64 -34.67
CA ASP A 5 5.80 -13.48 -33.21
C ASP A 5 6.79 -12.39 -32.74
N ASP A 6 7.95 -12.27 -33.40
CA ASP A 6 8.92 -11.21 -33.16
C ASP A 6 8.39 -9.82 -33.58
N GLU A 7 7.74 -9.73 -34.74
CA GLU A 7 7.06 -8.49 -35.19
C GLU A 7 5.95 -8.06 -34.23
N ARG A 8 5.16 -9.03 -33.74
CA ARG A 8 4.07 -8.80 -32.77
C ARG A 8 4.60 -8.29 -31.43
N GLN A 9 5.72 -8.84 -30.96
CA GLN A 9 6.39 -8.40 -29.75
C GLN A 9 6.99 -6.99 -29.89
N ARG A 10 7.63 -6.69 -31.02
CA ARG A 10 8.18 -5.35 -31.32
C ARG A 10 7.08 -4.27 -31.32
N VAL A 11 5.96 -4.54 -31.98
CA VAL A 11 4.80 -3.63 -32.01
C VAL A 11 4.17 -3.46 -30.62
N PHE A 12 4.06 -4.54 -29.85
CA PHE A 12 3.55 -4.47 -28.48
C PHE A 12 4.41 -3.54 -27.60
N GLN A 13 5.75 -3.68 -27.64
CA GLN A 13 6.65 -2.87 -26.83
C GLN A 13 6.60 -1.38 -27.20
N ALA A 14 6.61 -1.06 -28.49
CA ALA A 14 6.61 0.33 -28.96
C ALA A 14 5.32 1.08 -28.62
N TYR A 15 4.16 0.40 -28.69
CA TYR A 15 2.84 1.03 -28.49
C TYR A 15 2.21 0.75 -27.12
N ARG A 16 2.88 -0.01 -26.24
CA ARG A 16 2.41 -0.32 -24.87
C ARG A 16 1.97 0.92 -24.07
N PRO A 17 2.70 2.05 -24.09
CA PRO A 17 2.28 3.23 -23.32
C PRO A 17 0.99 3.87 -23.84
N LEU A 18 0.59 3.59 -25.08
CA LEU A 18 -0.54 4.25 -25.76
C LEU A 18 -1.90 3.60 -25.47
N PHE A 19 -1.88 2.33 -25.06
CA PHE A 19 -3.08 1.53 -24.81
C PHE A 19 -3.12 1.09 -23.34
N VAL A 20 -3.28 2.05 -22.43
CA VAL A 20 -3.44 1.82 -20.97
C VAL A 20 -4.83 2.28 -20.52
N GLY A 21 -5.42 1.59 -19.54
CA GLY A 21 -6.74 1.91 -19.00
C GLY A 21 -7.84 1.78 -20.05
N GLU A 22 -8.71 2.77 -20.18
CA GLU A 22 -9.83 2.78 -21.13
C GLU A 22 -9.37 2.66 -22.60
N SER A 23 -8.15 3.12 -22.91
CA SER A 23 -7.60 2.98 -24.27
C SER A 23 -7.30 1.51 -24.63
N ALA A 24 -7.07 0.64 -23.64
CA ALA A 24 -6.86 -0.80 -23.86
C ALA A 24 -8.14 -1.54 -24.28
N LEU A 25 -9.31 -0.91 -24.19
CA LEU A 25 -10.61 -1.47 -24.58
C LEU A 25 -10.98 -1.18 -26.05
N ILE A 26 -10.13 -0.44 -26.77
CA ILE A 26 -10.36 -0.11 -28.17
C ILE A 26 -10.18 -1.38 -29.03
N ARG A 27 -11.18 -1.70 -29.87
CA ARG A 27 -11.12 -2.86 -30.80
C ARG A 27 -11.29 -2.49 -32.28
N LYS A 28 -11.71 -1.25 -32.58
CA LYS A 28 -12.03 -0.79 -33.93
C LYS A 28 -10.81 -0.14 -34.60
N LYS A 29 -10.42 -0.59 -35.80
CA LYS A 29 -9.27 -0.06 -36.58
C LYS A 29 -9.25 1.47 -36.68
N LYS A 30 -10.40 2.09 -37.01
CA LYS A 30 -10.50 3.55 -37.15
C LYS A 30 -10.17 4.30 -35.84
N ALA A 31 -10.54 3.74 -34.69
CA ALA A 31 -10.24 4.33 -33.38
C ALA A 31 -8.77 4.13 -32.98
N ILE A 32 -8.17 2.99 -33.38
CA ILE A 32 -6.73 2.71 -33.20
C ILE A 32 -5.89 3.72 -34.02
N ILE A 33 -6.23 3.92 -35.29
CA ILE A 33 -5.55 4.89 -36.17
C ILE A 33 -5.65 6.31 -35.60
N LYS A 34 -6.86 6.76 -35.24
CA LYS A 34 -7.09 8.08 -34.64
C LYS A 34 -6.27 8.27 -33.35
N ARG A 35 -6.09 7.22 -32.56
CA ARG A 35 -5.30 7.27 -31.31
C ARG A 35 -3.81 7.42 -31.59
N ILE A 36 -3.28 6.67 -32.56
CA ILE A 36 -1.88 6.77 -33.00
C ILE A 36 -1.58 8.18 -33.54
N GLU A 37 -2.48 8.74 -34.35
CA GLU A 37 -2.33 10.08 -34.94
C GLU A 37 -2.46 11.22 -33.91
N SER A 38 -3.30 11.06 -32.88
CA SER A 38 -3.61 12.12 -31.90
C SER A 38 -2.45 12.55 -30.99
N LEU A 39 -1.38 11.76 -30.88
CA LEU A 39 -0.34 11.95 -29.86
C LEU A 39 1.07 12.25 -30.41
N LYS A 40 1.23 12.53 -31.70
CA LYS A 40 2.54 12.85 -32.33
C LYS A 40 3.66 11.86 -31.95
N CYS A 41 3.36 10.57 -31.82
CA CYS A 41 4.39 9.56 -31.58
C CYS A 41 4.32 8.44 -32.62
N PRO A 42 4.78 8.67 -33.86
CA PRO A 42 5.18 7.58 -34.73
C PRO A 42 6.63 7.21 -34.40
N ASP A 43 6.85 5.97 -33.99
CA ASP A 43 8.17 5.34 -34.10
C ASP A 43 8.49 5.22 -35.60
N SER A 44 9.20 6.22 -36.14
CA SER A 44 9.40 6.40 -37.58
C SER A 44 10.15 5.24 -38.22
N ASP A 45 10.92 4.52 -37.42
CA ASP A 45 11.73 3.40 -37.87
C ASP A 45 10.87 2.13 -37.98
N LEU A 46 9.94 1.92 -37.04
CA LEU A 46 9.01 0.80 -37.09
C LEU A 46 7.98 0.92 -38.24
N ILE A 47 7.56 2.14 -38.56
CA ILE A 47 6.64 2.38 -39.69
C ILE A 47 7.32 2.12 -41.03
N LYS A 48 8.61 2.46 -41.18
CA LYS A 48 9.40 2.15 -42.38
C LYS A 48 9.62 0.65 -42.55
N ASP A 49 9.82 -0.09 -41.46
CA ASP A 49 10.07 -1.53 -41.47
C ASP A 49 8.81 -2.37 -41.77
N LEU A 50 7.66 -2.02 -41.21
CA LEU A 50 6.46 -2.87 -41.21
C LEU A 50 5.28 -2.29 -42.00
N GLY A 51 5.23 -0.97 -42.18
CA GLY A 51 4.10 -0.26 -42.77
C GLY A 51 2.94 -0.03 -41.78
N GLN A 52 2.27 1.11 -41.92
CA GLN A 52 1.20 1.54 -41.00
C GLN A 52 0.03 0.56 -40.94
N ASP A 53 -0.39 0.01 -42.08
CA ASP A 53 -1.50 -0.95 -42.15
C ASP A 53 -1.20 -2.26 -41.40
N LYS A 54 0.05 -2.74 -41.49
CA LYS A 54 0.49 -3.96 -40.80
C LYS A 54 0.54 -3.72 -39.29
N ILE A 55 1.03 -2.57 -38.84
CA ILE A 55 1.04 -2.17 -37.43
C ILE A 55 -0.40 -2.09 -36.88
N VAL A 56 -1.32 -1.46 -37.60
CA VAL A 56 -2.74 -1.36 -37.18
C VAL A 56 -3.38 -2.74 -37.08
N ASN A 57 -3.09 -3.66 -38.00
CA ASN A 57 -3.58 -5.04 -37.94
C ASN A 57 -3.01 -5.80 -36.73
N ILE A 58 -1.72 -5.65 -36.45
CA ILE A 58 -1.05 -6.27 -35.29
C ILE A 58 -1.60 -5.69 -33.98
N LEU A 59 -1.78 -4.37 -33.88
CA LEU A 59 -2.37 -3.72 -32.72
C LEU A 59 -3.82 -4.12 -32.51
N GLN A 60 -4.60 -4.26 -33.59
CA GLN A 60 -5.97 -4.74 -33.48
C GLN A 60 -6.01 -6.19 -32.97
N SER A 61 -5.13 -7.08 -33.46
CA SER A 61 -5.00 -8.43 -32.92
C SER A 61 -4.62 -8.37 -31.44
N LEU A 62 -3.55 -7.67 -31.07
CA LEU A 62 -3.10 -7.55 -29.68
C LEU A 62 -4.16 -6.97 -28.73
N LEU A 63 -4.95 -6.01 -29.18
CA LEU A 63 -6.06 -5.44 -28.40
C LEU A 63 -7.22 -6.43 -28.29
N THR A 64 -7.54 -7.16 -29.37
CA THR A 64 -8.55 -8.24 -29.34
C THR A 64 -8.13 -9.37 -28.42
N ASP A 65 -6.82 -9.63 -28.33
CA ASP A 65 -6.21 -10.65 -27.48
C ASP A 65 -5.97 -10.15 -26.03
N ASP A 66 -6.51 -8.98 -25.66
CA ASP A 66 -6.34 -8.34 -24.35
C ASP A 66 -4.87 -8.19 -23.90
N ALA A 67 -3.94 -8.09 -24.84
CA ALA A 67 -2.50 -8.01 -24.54
C ALA A 67 -2.13 -6.69 -23.84
N PHE A 68 -2.87 -5.62 -24.11
CA PHE A 68 -2.69 -4.27 -23.53
C PHE A 68 -3.61 -3.97 -22.36
N SER A 69 -4.69 -4.74 -22.21
CA SER A 69 -5.40 -4.77 -20.94
C SER A 69 -4.35 -5.12 -19.90
N PRO A 70 -4.28 -4.42 -18.76
CA PRO A 70 -3.49 -4.93 -17.66
C PRO A 70 -4.06 -6.32 -17.41
N LYS A 71 -3.37 -7.36 -17.89
CA LYS A 71 -3.51 -8.68 -17.32
C LYS A 71 -3.36 -8.38 -15.84
N LEU A 72 -4.45 -8.57 -15.12
CA LEU A 72 -4.38 -8.99 -13.75
C LEU A 72 -3.38 -10.13 -13.82
N ILE A 73 -2.10 -9.85 -13.57
CA ILE A 73 -1.15 -10.87 -13.17
C ILE A 73 -1.56 -11.15 -11.73
N ALA A 74 -2.76 -11.70 -11.58
CA ALA A 74 -3.00 -12.74 -10.63
C ALA A 74 -2.04 -13.85 -11.07
N LYS A 75 -0.93 -13.96 -10.36
CA LYS A 75 -0.48 -15.30 -9.99
C LYS A 75 -1.72 -15.94 -9.36
N GLU A 76 -2.48 -16.73 -10.12
CA GLU A 76 -3.49 -17.57 -9.50
C GLU A 76 -2.74 -18.53 -8.58
N PRO A 77 -3.00 -18.53 -7.25
CA PRO A 77 -2.65 -19.68 -6.44
C PRO A 77 -3.43 -20.90 -6.99
N PRO A 78 -2.89 -22.13 -6.85
CA PRO A 78 -3.49 -23.37 -7.37
C PRO A 78 -4.95 -23.67 -6.94
N SER A 79 -5.55 -22.82 -6.12
CA SER A 79 -6.85 -23.02 -5.47
C SER A 79 -8.04 -22.50 -6.29
N ALA A 80 -7.84 -21.62 -7.29
CA ALA A 80 -8.95 -21.06 -8.09
C ALA A 80 -9.54 -22.06 -9.11
N ILE A 81 -8.75 -23.05 -9.54
CA ILE A 81 -9.20 -24.12 -10.45
C ILE A 81 -10.13 -25.10 -9.72
N LEU A 82 -9.89 -25.35 -8.44
CA LEU A 82 -10.70 -26.28 -7.63
C LEU A 82 -12.10 -25.74 -7.32
N LEU A 83 -12.24 -24.43 -7.08
CA LEU A 83 -13.53 -23.83 -6.75
C LEU A 83 -14.46 -23.71 -7.98
N ARG A 84 -13.88 -23.67 -9.18
CA ARG A 84 -14.63 -23.61 -10.44
C ARG A 84 -15.16 -24.98 -10.89
N GLN A 85 -14.57 -26.09 -10.41
CA GLN A 85 -15.00 -27.45 -10.73
C GLN A 85 -16.16 -27.96 -9.86
N GLN A 86 -16.52 -27.26 -8.78
CA GLN A 86 -17.61 -27.67 -7.88
C GLN A 86 -18.96 -27.03 -8.17
N THR A 87 -19.06 -26.11 -9.15
CA THR A 87 -20.32 -25.42 -9.49
C THR A 87 -20.90 -25.78 -10.86
N THR A 88 -20.29 -26.70 -11.60
CA THR A 88 -20.89 -27.23 -12.83
C THR A 88 -21.58 -28.57 -12.55
N ASN A 89 -22.75 -28.53 -11.91
CA ASN A 89 -23.76 -29.57 -12.04
C ASN A 89 -25.15 -28.93 -11.89
N GLY A 90 -25.74 -28.59 -13.04
CA GLY A 90 -27.20 -28.53 -13.26
C GLY A 90 -27.96 -27.31 -12.76
N ALA A 91 -28.22 -26.35 -13.64
CA ALA A 91 -29.57 -25.98 -14.10
C ALA A 91 -29.57 -24.61 -14.80
N ASN A 92 -30.09 -24.59 -16.03
CA ASN A 92 -30.45 -23.40 -16.81
C ASN A 92 -31.30 -22.41 -15.99
N VAL A 93 -30.99 -21.11 -16.03
CA VAL A 93 -31.99 -20.03 -16.17
C VAL A 93 -31.34 -18.85 -16.90
N GLU A 94 -32.14 -18.27 -17.79
CA GLU A 94 -31.85 -17.28 -18.82
C GLU A 94 -31.31 -15.92 -18.31
N ILE A 95 -30.54 -15.32 -19.21
CA ILE A 95 -30.14 -13.92 -19.23
C ILE A 95 -31.40 -13.07 -19.48
N LEU A 96 -31.70 -12.12 -18.60
CA LEU A 96 -32.52 -10.97 -18.95
C LEU A 96 -31.84 -9.66 -18.55
N ASP A 97 -31.45 -8.96 -19.60
CA ASP A 97 -31.06 -7.57 -19.69
C ASP A 97 -32.17 -6.65 -19.16
N LEU A 98 -31.84 -5.72 -18.26
CA LEU A 98 -32.60 -4.48 -18.14
C LEU A 98 -31.72 -3.34 -17.60
N SER A 99 -31.18 -2.60 -18.55
CA SER A 99 -30.73 -1.22 -18.40
C SER A 99 -31.93 -0.26 -18.26
N LYS A 100 -31.81 0.68 -17.29
CA LYS A 100 -32.54 1.96 -17.04
C LYS A 100 -32.85 2.05 -15.54
N SER A 101 -32.40 3.08 -14.82
CA SER A 101 -33.07 4.38 -14.71
C SER A 101 -32.20 5.25 -13.79
N THR A 102 -31.76 6.44 -14.20
CA THR A 102 -32.36 7.74 -13.84
C THR A 102 -31.79 8.32 -12.54
N GLU A 103 -31.06 9.44 -12.67
CA GLU A 103 -30.71 10.35 -11.59
C GLU A 103 -31.95 10.83 -10.82
N PRO A 104 -31.76 11.32 -9.57
CA PRO A 104 -32.09 12.73 -9.39
C PRO A 104 -31.08 13.50 -8.52
N SER A 105 -30.80 14.70 -9.03
CA SER A 105 -30.49 15.97 -8.36
C SER A 105 -31.24 16.19 -7.03
N CYS A 106 -30.59 16.85 -6.06
CA CYS A 106 -31.06 18.13 -5.48
C CYS A 106 -30.07 18.74 -4.47
N ASP A 107 -29.98 20.07 -4.60
CA ASP A 107 -29.13 21.04 -3.93
C ASP A 107 -29.56 21.46 -2.51
N ASN A 108 -28.55 21.94 -1.76
CA ASN A 108 -28.51 23.01 -0.74
C ASN A 108 -29.29 22.91 0.60
N LYS A 109 -28.51 23.03 1.71
CA LYS A 109 -28.67 24.14 2.69
C LYS A 109 -27.49 24.26 3.67
N GLU A 110 -27.13 25.51 3.90
CA GLU A 110 -26.04 26.04 4.72
C GLU A 110 -26.59 26.58 6.07
N LEU A 111 -25.66 26.89 6.99
CA LEU A 111 -25.78 27.63 8.27
C LEU A 111 -26.22 26.76 9.48
N ASP A 112 -25.62 26.84 10.67
CA ASP A 112 -25.16 28.05 11.36
C ASP A 112 -24.11 27.76 12.45
N LYS A 113 -23.30 28.78 12.76
CA LYS A 113 -22.38 28.85 13.90
C LYS A 113 -23.14 29.34 15.14
N ASN A 114 -22.76 28.89 16.34
CA ASN A 114 -22.72 29.76 17.50
C ASN A 114 -21.88 29.20 18.66
N ASP A 115 -21.44 30.16 19.44
CA ASP A 115 -20.21 30.29 20.22
C ASP A 115 -20.45 30.14 21.74
N ARG A 116 -19.34 30.19 22.51
CA ARG A 116 -19.20 30.49 23.97
C ARG A 116 -19.55 29.38 24.98
N SER A 117 -18.88 29.24 26.13
CA SER A 117 -17.76 29.95 26.80
C SER A 117 -17.35 29.18 28.06
N GLY A 118 -16.13 29.36 28.57
CA GLY A 118 -15.77 29.01 29.95
C GLY A 118 -14.26 29.01 30.22
N ASP A 119 -13.75 30.14 30.70
CA ASP A 119 -12.36 30.52 31.01
C ASP A 119 -11.76 29.90 32.31
N ILE A 120 -10.47 30.26 32.54
CA ILE A 120 -9.70 30.37 33.81
C ILE A 120 -8.92 29.08 34.23
N ASP A 121 -7.61 29.04 34.55
CA ASP A 121 -6.61 30.04 34.96
C ASP A 121 -5.15 29.59 34.74
N ASP A 122 -4.27 30.59 34.89
CA ASP A 122 -2.81 30.72 34.88
C ASP A 122 -1.94 29.76 35.73
N ASN A 123 -0.66 29.62 35.29
CA ASN A 123 0.59 29.92 36.03
C ASN A 123 1.80 29.37 35.21
N VAL A 124 2.57 30.19 34.49
CA VAL A 124 3.78 30.93 34.93
C VAL A 124 4.78 30.06 35.69
N VAL A 125 5.95 29.74 35.08
CA VAL A 125 7.28 30.13 35.57
C VAL A 125 8.30 30.17 34.42
N ASP A 126 8.89 31.34 34.26
CA ASP A 126 10.04 31.74 33.45
C ASP A 126 11.37 31.34 34.13
N ARG A 127 12.36 30.85 33.38
CA ARG A 127 13.78 31.21 33.62
C ARG A 127 14.77 30.77 32.53
N ASP A 128 15.23 31.80 31.82
CA ASP A 128 16.62 32.17 31.52
C ASP A 128 17.53 31.34 30.60
N PHE A 129 17.72 31.96 29.43
CA PHE A 129 18.92 32.08 28.60
C PHE A 129 20.29 31.91 29.29
N LYS A 130 21.19 31.17 28.61
CA LYS A 130 22.57 31.62 28.39
C LYS A 130 23.07 31.15 27.02
N ASN A 131 23.48 32.14 26.23
CA ASN A 131 24.09 32.05 24.92
C ASN A 131 25.61 32.22 25.06
N SER A 132 26.42 31.43 24.34
CA SER A 132 27.73 31.85 23.84
C SER A 132 28.27 30.87 22.77
N SER A 133 28.33 31.35 21.52
CA SER A 133 29.50 31.39 20.60
C SER A 133 30.44 30.15 20.55
N SER A 134 30.81 29.52 19.42
CA SER A 134 31.23 30.06 18.12
C SER A 134 31.50 28.94 17.09
N LYS A 135 31.25 29.25 15.80
CA LYS A 135 31.95 28.87 14.54
C LYS A 135 32.67 27.50 14.41
N GLY A 136 32.35 26.80 13.32
CA GLY A 136 33.31 25.91 12.64
C GLY A 136 32.64 24.86 11.74
N GLU A 137 32.90 24.93 10.45
CA GLU A 137 32.37 24.06 9.40
C GLU A 137 32.69 22.57 9.59
N ALA A 138 31.68 21.72 9.42
CA ALA A 138 31.73 20.51 8.60
C ALA A 138 30.30 19.95 8.52
N ALA A 139 29.53 20.39 7.53
CA ALA A 139 28.25 19.79 7.19
C ALA A 139 28.48 18.39 6.61
N SER A 140 28.60 17.40 7.48
CA SER A 140 28.30 16.01 7.13
C SER A 140 26.81 15.93 6.83
N PRO A 141 26.36 15.41 5.68
CA PRO A 141 24.97 15.04 5.54
C PRO A 141 24.77 13.83 6.45
N VAL A 142 24.29 14.09 7.67
CA VAL A 142 23.48 13.16 8.43
C VAL A 142 22.36 12.78 7.48
N PHE A 143 22.49 11.61 6.85
CA PHE A 143 21.33 10.94 6.28
C PHE A 143 20.44 10.66 7.48
N SER A 144 19.49 11.57 7.70
CA SER A 144 18.41 11.39 8.66
C SER A 144 17.78 10.05 8.37
N ASP A 145 17.89 9.17 9.35
CA ASP A 145 17.39 7.80 9.40
C ASP A 145 15.84 7.77 9.52
N ASP A 146 15.16 8.71 8.85
CA ASP A 146 13.76 9.07 9.10
C ASP A 146 12.81 8.58 7.99
N ALA A 147 13.32 7.88 6.98
CA ALA A 147 12.50 7.30 5.92
C ALA A 147 12.09 5.85 6.19
N SER A 148 12.53 5.23 7.30
CA SER A 148 12.32 3.81 7.57
C SER A 148 11.10 3.50 8.45
N THR A 149 10.40 4.49 9.02
CA THR A 149 9.46 4.23 10.13
C THR A 149 7.98 4.25 9.77
N ASN A 150 7.56 4.61 8.55
CA ASN A 150 6.14 4.85 8.30
C ASN A 150 5.59 4.22 7.03
N LEU A 151 5.42 2.89 7.01
CA LEU A 151 4.36 2.29 6.18
C LEU A 151 3.87 0.89 6.62
N SER A 152 3.73 0.64 7.92
CA SER A 152 3.09 -0.59 8.44
C SER A 152 1.55 -0.48 8.55
N HIS A 153 0.95 0.55 7.96
CA HIS A 153 -0.45 0.93 8.20
C HIS A 153 -1.24 1.02 6.89
N ALA A 154 -2.44 0.44 6.85
CA ALA A 154 -3.43 0.75 5.82
C ALA A 154 -3.80 2.24 5.89
N PRO A 155 -4.27 2.85 4.78
CA PRO A 155 -4.96 4.13 4.84
C PRO A 155 -6.02 4.12 5.94
N PHE A 156 -6.05 5.17 6.77
CA PHE A 156 -6.90 5.22 7.95
C PHE A 156 -8.39 5.05 7.61
N GLN A 157 -8.81 5.55 6.45
CA GLN A 157 -10.17 5.40 5.94
C GLN A 157 -10.57 3.92 5.84
N ILE A 158 -9.66 3.06 5.38
CA ILE A 158 -9.89 1.62 5.26
C ILE A 158 -9.94 0.98 6.65
N GLN A 159 -9.02 1.36 7.54
CA GLN A 159 -9.03 0.86 8.93
C GLN A 159 -10.36 1.19 9.60
N HIS A 160 -10.79 2.45 9.52
CA HIS A 160 -12.02 2.93 10.13
C HIS A 160 -13.25 2.22 9.55
N LEU A 161 -13.30 2.05 8.23
CA LEU A 161 -14.40 1.33 7.57
C LEU A 161 -14.51 -0.12 8.07
N VAL A 162 -13.40 -0.86 8.06
CA VAL A 162 -13.37 -2.27 8.49
C VAL A 162 -13.72 -2.40 9.97
N LEU A 163 -13.10 -1.60 10.83
CA LEU A 163 -13.34 -1.64 12.28
C LEU A 163 -14.79 -1.27 12.64
N THR A 164 -15.36 -0.26 11.97
CA THR A 164 -16.77 0.12 12.19
C THR A 164 -17.70 -1.01 11.75
N LYS A 165 -17.43 -1.67 10.61
CA LYS A 165 -18.24 -2.80 10.15
C LYS A 165 -18.12 -4.02 11.05
N ILE A 166 -16.91 -4.34 11.53
CA ILE A 166 -16.72 -5.41 12.50
C ILE A 166 -17.52 -5.12 13.77
N GLN A 167 -17.41 -3.91 14.33
CA GLN A 167 -18.13 -3.54 15.55
C GLN A 167 -19.66 -3.69 15.36
N THR A 168 -20.22 -3.09 14.30
CA THR A 168 -21.66 -3.16 14.02
C THR A 168 -22.14 -4.61 13.84
N LEU A 169 -21.41 -5.43 13.08
CA LEU A 169 -21.80 -6.83 12.86
C LEU A 169 -21.79 -7.64 14.16
N LEU A 170 -20.81 -7.42 15.03
CA LEU A 170 -20.73 -8.10 16.31
C LEU A 170 -21.83 -7.65 17.27
N GLU A 171 -22.16 -6.35 17.34
CA GLU A 171 -23.27 -5.84 18.16
C GLU A 171 -24.61 -6.43 17.73
N GLN A 172 -24.86 -6.47 16.41
CA GLN A 172 -26.04 -7.14 15.85
C GLN A 172 -26.04 -8.64 16.17
N ALA A 173 -24.89 -9.32 16.07
CA ALA A 173 -24.79 -10.75 16.37
C ALA A 173 -25.05 -11.07 17.83
N CYS A 174 -24.50 -10.27 18.75
CA CYS A 174 -24.78 -10.39 20.16
C CYS A 174 -26.25 -10.15 20.47
N PHE A 175 -26.87 -9.14 19.85
CA PHE A 175 -28.30 -8.85 20.04
C PHE A 175 -29.20 -10.00 19.58
N ASP A 176 -28.99 -10.51 18.37
CA ASP A 176 -29.79 -11.62 17.83
C ASP A 176 -29.59 -12.91 18.65
N PHE A 177 -28.35 -13.19 19.05
CA PHE A 177 -28.02 -14.33 19.89
C PHE A 177 -28.69 -14.24 21.26
N ALA A 178 -28.58 -13.09 21.92
CA ALA A 178 -29.19 -12.83 23.22
C ALA A 178 -30.72 -12.86 23.18
N SER A 179 -31.32 -12.29 22.13
CA SER A 179 -32.76 -12.32 21.91
C SER A 179 -33.30 -13.74 21.80
N LYS A 180 -32.50 -14.66 21.24
CA LYS A 180 -32.86 -16.07 21.09
C LYS A 180 -32.63 -16.88 22.35
N TRP A 181 -31.49 -16.71 23.03
CA TRP A 181 -31.03 -17.63 24.07
C TRP A 181 -31.06 -17.05 25.49
N ALA A 182 -31.18 -15.75 25.63
CA ALA A 182 -31.28 -15.04 26.91
C ALA A 182 -32.28 -13.85 26.83
N PRO A 183 -33.55 -14.08 26.42
CA PRO A 183 -34.53 -13.01 26.24
C PRO A 183 -34.81 -12.23 27.54
N GLU A 184 -34.68 -12.87 28.70
CA GLU A 184 -34.78 -12.23 30.02
C GLU A 184 -33.73 -11.12 30.23
N LEU A 185 -32.53 -11.29 29.67
CA LEU A 185 -31.47 -10.27 29.72
C LEU A 185 -31.89 -9.04 28.91
N ILE A 186 -32.39 -9.26 27.69
CA ILE A 186 -32.84 -8.20 26.79
C ILE A 186 -33.98 -7.41 27.42
N SER A 187 -34.98 -8.09 27.99
CA SER A 187 -36.14 -7.44 28.59
C SER A 187 -35.81 -6.69 29.88
N THR A 188 -34.94 -7.24 30.73
CA THR A 188 -34.55 -6.60 32.00
C THR A 188 -33.75 -5.32 31.77
N GLU A 189 -32.84 -5.34 30.81
CA GLU A 189 -31.99 -4.19 30.48
C GLU A 189 -32.65 -3.22 29.49
N MET A 190 -33.85 -3.56 28.99
CA MET A 190 -34.64 -2.78 28.03
C MET A 190 -33.89 -2.46 26.72
N TRP A 191 -33.08 -3.41 26.21
CA TRP A 191 -32.44 -3.24 24.91
C TRP A 191 -33.43 -3.55 23.80
N ASP A 192 -33.83 -2.53 23.05
CA ASP A 192 -34.82 -2.64 21.97
C ASP A 192 -34.18 -2.87 20.59
N CYS A 193 -32.89 -2.56 20.44
CA CYS A 193 -32.13 -2.72 19.20
C CYS A 193 -30.65 -3.06 19.48
N PRO A 194 -29.90 -3.56 18.48
CA PRO A 194 -28.47 -3.81 18.59
C PRO A 194 -27.66 -2.59 19.06
N GLU A 195 -28.04 -1.40 18.63
CA GLU A 195 -27.37 -0.13 18.92
C GLU A 195 -27.57 0.34 20.37
N ALA A 196 -28.55 -0.22 21.10
CA ALA A 196 -28.83 0.13 22.49
C ALA A 196 -27.72 -0.32 23.46
N ILE A 197 -26.80 -1.17 23.00
CA ILE A 197 -25.71 -1.73 23.80
C ILE A 197 -24.40 -1.77 23.03
N GLU A 198 -23.36 -1.20 23.64
CA GLU A 198 -22.01 -1.23 23.09
C GLU A 198 -21.38 -2.63 23.15
N LEU A 199 -20.57 -2.97 22.14
CA LEU A 199 -19.83 -4.24 22.09
C LEU A 199 -19.02 -4.57 23.36
N SER A 200 -18.42 -3.57 24.01
CA SER A 200 -17.68 -3.77 25.25
C SER A 200 -18.55 -4.20 26.44
N LYS A 201 -19.84 -3.85 26.43
CA LYS A 201 -20.80 -4.23 27.48
C LYS A 201 -21.35 -5.63 27.27
N TRP A 202 -21.42 -6.09 26.01
CA TRP A 202 -21.86 -7.45 25.69
C TRP A 202 -21.03 -8.53 26.38
N THR A 203 -19.71 -8.34 26.51
CA THR A 203 -18.85 -9.28 27.26
C THR A 203 -19.33 -9.47 28.70
N LEU A 204 -19.61 -8.38 29.40
CA LEU A 204 -20.04 -8.44 30.80
C LEU A 204 -21.45 -9.04 30.91
N ALA A 205 -22.36 -8.60 30.04
CA ALA A 205 -23.74 -9.07 30.03
C ALA A 205 -23.82 -10.57 29.72
N MET A 206 -23.11 -11.04 28.69
CA MET A 206 -23.06 -12.45 28.31
C MET A 206 -22.43 -13.31 29.41
N ASN A 207 -21.32 -12.89 30.02
CA ASN A 207 -20.68 -13.65 31.10
C ASN A 207 -21.62 -13.86 32.31
N LYS A 208 -22.56 -12.93 32.58
CA LYS A 208 -23.57 -13.10 33.64
C LYS A 208 -24.58 -14.20 33.33
N VAL A 209 -24.91 -14.43 32.07
CA VAL A 209 -25.98 -15.35 31.66
C VAL A 209 -25.48 -16.62 30.97
N ILE A 210 -24.17 -16.72 30.69
CA ILE A 210 -23.59 -17.79 29.89
C ILE A 210 -23.88 -19.19 30.44
N HIS A 211 -23.90 -19.35 31.76
CA HIS A 211 -24.21 -20.62 32.43
C HIS A 211 -25.69 -21.02 32.33
N LYS A 212 -26.58 -20.09 31.95
CA LYS A 212 -28.00 -20.34 31.68
C LYS A 212 -28.27 -20.67 30.21
N ILE A 213 -27.32 -20.38 29.33
CA ILE A 213 -27.45 -20.62 27.90
C ILE A 213 -27.11 -22.08 27.59
N PRO A 214 -27.93 -22.80 26.81
CA PRO A 214 -27.62 -24.16 26.39
C PRO A 214 -26.27 -24.26 25.66
N ILE A 215 -25.44 -25.25 26.01
CA ILE A 215 -24.10 -25.42 25.41
C ILE A 215 -24.17 -25.56 23.87
N ASN A 216 -25.23 -26.18 23.35
CA ASN A 216 -25.44 -26.37 21.90
C ASN A 216 -25.75 -25.07 21.13
N ALA A 217 -26.02 -23.96 21.82
CA ALA A 217 -26.09 -22.63 21.23
C ALA A 217 -24.72 -22.15 20.75
N PHE A 218 -23.64 -22.64 21.37
CA PHE A 218 -22.26 -22.31 21.03
C PHE A 218 -21.63 -23.36 20.11
N ASN A 219 -20.54 -22.96 19.45
CA ASN A 219 -19.69 -23.89 18.74
C ASN A 219 -18.92 -24.77 19.74
N THR A 220 -18.96 -26.09 19.54
CA THR A 220 -18.34 -27.08 20.43
C THR A 220 -16.83 -26.89 20.60
N GLU A 221 -16.12 -26.53 19.54
CA GLU A 221 -14.65 -26.37 19.55
C GLU A 221 -14.24 -25.09 20.27
N ASP A 222 -15.03 -24.03 20.14
CA ASP A 222 -14.72 -22.71 20.69
C ASP A 222 -15.28 -22.51 22.11
N TYR A 223 -16.30 -23.28 22.51
CA TYR A 223 -16.97 -23.14 23.81
C TYR A 223 -16.02 -23.16 25.02
N PRO A 224 -14.98 -24.02 25.10
CA PRO A 224 -14.03 -23.98 26.22
C PRO A 224 -13.36 -22.62 26.44
N ASN A 225 -13.22 -21.81 25.37
CA ASN A 225 -12.59 -20.50 25.38
C ASN A 225 -13.59 -19.35 25.22
N ILE A 226 -14.90 -19.60 25.34
CA ILE A 226 -15.95 -18.64 25.01
C ILE A 226 -15.81 -17.31 25.77
N SER A 227 -15.43 -17.34 27.04
CA SER A 227 -15.27 -16.12 27.84
C SER A 227 -14.15 -15.22 27.31
N ALA A 228 -13.02 -15.82 26.92
CA ALA A 228 -11.90 -15.10 26.30
C ALA A 228 -12.26 -14.58 24.90
N ILE A 229 -12.99 -15.37 24.11
CA ILE A 229 -13.48 -14.97 22.79
C ILE A 229 -14.44 -13.78 22.91
N LEU A 230 -15.42 -13.84 23.81
CA LEU A 230 -16.33 -12.74 24.09
C LEU A 230 -15.61 -11.49 24.60
N HIS A 231 -14.50 -11.67 25.33
CA HIS A 231 -13.69 -10.55 25.82
C HIS A 231 -12.96 -9.80 24.69
N SER A 232 -12.70 -10.45 23.54
CA SER A 232 -12.11 -9.76 22.39
C SER A 232 -12.96 -8.58 21.90
N GLY A 233 -14.29 -8.62 22.11
CA GLY A 233 -15.20 -7.53 21.79
C GLY A 233 -14.85 -6.19 22.48
N TYR A 234 -14.28 -6.25 23.69
CA TYR A 234 -13.80 -5.07 24.41
C TYR A 234 -12.66 -4.37 23.66
N GLU A 235 -11.67 -5.15 23.20
CA GLU A 235 -10.55 -4.61 22.44
C GLU A 235 -11.00 -4.04 21.10
N ILE A 236 -11.86 -4.77 20.38
CA ILE A 236 -12.43 -4.36 19.08
C ILE A 236 -13.13 -3.00 19.22
N ARG A 237 -14.03 -2.86 20.19
CA ARG A 237 -14.74 -1.61 20.47
C ARG A 237 -13.77 -0.49 20.79
N ASN A 238 -12.80 -0.73 21.67
CA ASN A 238 -11.86 0.30 22.08
C ASN A 238 -11.02 0.84 20.92
N ILE A 239 -10.61 -0.03 20.00
CA ILE A 239 -9.86 0.40 18.81
C ILE A 239 -10.77 1.21 17.87
N ALA A 240 -11.98 0.70 17.60
CA ALA A 240 -12.93 1.32 16.68
C ALA A 240 -13.41 2.71 17.17
N VAL A 241 -13.90 2.79 18.41
CA VAL A 241 -14.48 4.00 19.00
C VAL A 241 -13.43 5.08 19.23
N HIS A 242 -12.25 4.71 19.73
CA HIS A 242 -11.16 5.67 19.94
C HIS A 242 -10.36 5.94 18.66
N ARG A 243 -10.79 5.40 17.52
CA ARG A 243 -10.21 5.66 16.19
C ARG A 243 -8.69 5.49 16.17
N LYS A 244 -8.19 4.50 16.92
CA LYS A 244 -6.75 4.27 17.07
C LYS A 244 -6.21 3.77 15.73
N ARG A 245 -5.17 4.42 15.22
CA ARG A 245 -4.41 3.88 14.08
C ARG A 245 -3.70 2.61 14.54
N ILE A 246 -3.92 1.53 13.82
CA ILE A 246 -3.32 0.23 14.10
C ILE A 246 -2.51 -0.26 12.91
N SER A 247 -1.54 -1.14 13.16
CA SER A 247 -0.77 -1.79 12.10
C SER A 247 -1.66 -2.69 11.27
N LEU A 248 -1.25 -2.98 10.04
CA LEU A 248 -1.91 -3.95 9.15
C LEU A 248 -2.07 -5.31 9.85
N ARG A 249 -1.01 -5.79 10.52
CA ARG A 249 -1.05 -7.03 11.29
C ARG A 249 -2.09 -6.98 12.40
N LYS A 250 -2.15 -5.89 13.17
CA LYS A 250 -3.16 -5.77 14.22
C LYS A 250 -4.58 -5.71 13.66
N LEU A 251 -4.78 -5.13 12.46
CA LEU A 251 -6.08 -5.14 11.78
C LEU A 251 -6.48 -6.56 11.35
N GLU A 252 -5.53 -7.37 10.89
CA GLU A 252 -5.72 -8.79 10.61
C GLU A 252 -6.14 -9.55 11.87
N ASP A 253 -5.38 -9.40 12.97
CA ASP A 253 -5.65 -10.05 14.25
C ASP A 253 -7.06 -9.73 14.77
N ILE A 254 -7.47 -8.46 14.66
CA ILE A 254 -8.81 -8.00 15.07
C ILE A 254 -9.91 -8.59 14.18
N THR A 255 -9.67 -8.67 12.87
CA THR A 255 -10.62 -9.28 11.94
C THR A 255 -10.77 -10.77 12.21
N GLN A 256 -9.66 -11.48 12.45
CA GLN A 256 -9.67 -12.89 12.81
C GLN A 256 -10.35 -13.14 14.16
N ALA A 257 -10.11 -12.29 15.16
CA ALA A 257 -10.80 -12.38 16.45
C ALA A 257 -12.31 -12.23 16.30
N ALA A 258 -12.77 -11.31 15.43
CA ALA A 258 -14.19 -11.15 15.13
C ALA A 258 -14.81 -12.35 14.41
N VAL A 259 -14.08 -12.99 13.48
CA VAL A 259 -14.51 -14.25 12.85
C VAL A 259 -14.67 -15.34 13.90
N LEU A 260 -13.68 -15.51 14.78
CA LEU A 260 -13.75 -16.47 15.88
C LEU A 260 -14.92 -16.19 16.83
N PHE A 261 -15.20 -14.91 17.09
CA PHE A 261 -16.35 -14.49 17.90
C PHE A 261 -17.66 -14.98 17.30
N LEU A 262 -17.90 -14.69 16.01
CA LEU A 262 -19.12 -15.07 15.31
C LEU A 262 -19.27 -16.59 15.20
N ARG A 263 -18.18 -17.30 14.92
CA ARG A 263 -18.14 -18.76 14.92
C ARG A 263 -18.54 -19.34 16.27
N ALA A 264 -18.00 -18.78 17.36
CA ALA A 264 -18.26 -19.26 18.71
C ALA A 264 -19.74 -19.17 19.11
N ILE A 265 -20.46 -18.15 18.65
CA ILE A 265 -21.92 -17.98 18.85
C ILE A 265 -22.76 -18.56 17.70
N ARG A 266 -22.13 -19.27 16.76
CA ARG A 266 -22.73 -19.96 15.59
C ARG A 266 -23.47 -19.03 14.61
N ASP A 267 -22.94 -17.83 14.41
CA ASP A 267 -23.45 -16.89 13.44
C ASP A 267 -22.79 -17.04 12.06
N ASN A 268 -23.16 -18.11 11.35
CA ASN A 268 -22.49 -18.50 10.11
C ASN A 268 -22.61 -17.43 9.00
N ASN A 269 -23.68 -16.64 8.98
CA ASN A 269 -23.90 -15.64 7.92
C ASN A 269 -22.87 -14.52 8.06
N ARG A 270 -22.79 -13.90 9.25
CA ARG A 270 -21.85 -12.81 9.51
C ARG A 270 -20.41 -13.32 9.57
N GLU A 271 -20.20 -14.55 10.04
CA GLU A 271 -18.89 -15.22 10.02
C GLU A 271 -18.34 -15.31 8.58
N LEU A 272 -19.16 -15.76 7.62
CA LEU A 272 -18.74 -15.87 6.22
C LEU A 272 -18.44 -14.50 5.59
N GLN A 273 -19.21 -13.47 5.95
CA GLN A 273 -18.96 -12.09 5.50
C GLN A 273 -17.60 -11.59 6.00
N LEU A 274 -17.31 -11.72 7.30
CA LEU A 274 -16.02 -11.29 7.86
C LEU A 274 -14.86 -12.17 7.40
N SER A 275 -15.08 -13.46 7.18
CA SER A 275 -14.06 -14.36 6.61
C SER A 275 -13.66 -13.93 5.20
N SER A 276 -14.62 -13.45 4.41
CA SER A 276 -14.35 -12.89 3.07
C SER A 276 -13.53 -11.59 3.17
N VAL A 277 -13.87 -10.70 4.11
CA VAL A 277 -13.10 -9.48 4.38
C VAL A 277 -11.67 -9.82 4.82
N HIS A 278 -11.51 -10.80 5.71
CA HIS A 278 -10.21 -11.28 6.17
C HIS A 278 -9.36 -11.81 5.00
N ALA A 279 -9.92 -12.67 4.15
CA ALA A 279 -9.21 -13.22 2.99
C ALA A 279 -8.74 -12.14 2.02
N VAL A 280 -9.59 -11.15 1.71
CA VAL A 280 -9.22 -10.01 0.87
C VAL A 280 -8.11 -9.19 1.53
N MET A 281 -8.21 -8.95 2.84
CA MET A 281 -7.19 -8.23 3.60
C MET A 281 -5.84 -8.95 3.55
N SER A 282 -5.80 -10.26 3.80
CA SER A 282 -4.55 -11.06 3.78
C SER A 282 -3.86 -11.04 2.42
N VAL A 283 -4.63 -11.18 1.32
CA VAL A 283 -4.09 -11.08 -0.05
C VAL A 283 -3.52 -9.67 -0.31
N PHE A 284 -4.25 -8.64 0.09
CA PHE A 284 -3.82 -7.26 -0.08
C PHE A 284 -2.55 -6.95 0.72
N MET A 285 -2.48 -7.40 1.98
CA MET A 285 -1.29 -7.26 2.84
C MET A 285 -0.08 -7.95 2.24
N TRP A 286 -0.23 -9.18 1.76
CA TRP A 286 0.86 -9.90 1.09
C TRP A 286 1.35 -9.17 -0.16
N SER A 287 0.43 -8.62 -0.97
CA SER A 287 0.77 -7.83 -2.17
C SER A 287 1.52 -6.53 -1.84
N LEU A 288 1.10 -5.82 -0.80
CA LEU A 288 1.79 -4.61 -0.33
C LEU A 288 3.19 -4.93 0.17
N GLU A 289 3.30 -5.94 1.01
CA GLU A 289 4.56 -6.37 1.61
C GLU A 289 5.55 -6.84 0.53
N SER A 290 5.09 -7.61 -0.45
CA SER A 290 5.93 -8.02 -1.59
C SER A 290 6.41 -6.82 -2.42
N ARG A 291 5.54 -5.83 -2.69
CA ARG A 291 5.93 -4.61 -3.40
C ARG A 291 6.95 -3.78 -2.62
N ARG A 292 6.78 -3.66 -1.30
CA ARG A 292 7.73 -3.00 -0.41
C ARG A 292 9.11 -3.65 -0.52
N GLN A 293 9.18 -4.97 -0.42
CA GLN A 293 10.44 -5.73 -0.52
C GLN A 293 11.14 -5.51 -1.87
N ILE A 294 10.40 -5.46 -2.98
CA ILE A 294 10.96 -5.18 -4.32
C ILE A 294 11.56 -3.78 -4.37
N ILE A 295 10.84 -2.77 -3.85
CA ILE A 295 11.30 -1.38 -3.82
C ILE A 295 12.55 -1.26 -2.96
N GLU A 296 12.55 -1.85 -1.76
CA GLU A 296 13.69 -1.83 -0.86
C GLU A 296 14.91 -2.54 -1.45
N ALA A 297 14.73 -3.68 -2.11
CA ALA A 297 15.82 -4.39 -2.77
C ALA A 297 16.44 -3.54 -3.90
N ARG A 298 15.60 -2.85 -4.68
CA ARG A 298 16.07 -1.94 -5.73
C ARG A 298 16.89 -0.78 -5.15
N PHE A 299 16.36 -0.07 -4.15
CA PHE A 299 17.07 1.06 -3.54
C PHE A 299 18.36 0.61 -2.85
N ARG A 300 18.37 -0.55 -2.20
CA ARG A 300 19.58 -1.14 -1.64
C ARG A 300 20.66 -1.35 -2.70
N GLY A 301 20.30 -1.94 -3.85
CA GLY A 301 21.22 -2.12 -4.97
C GLY A 301 21.75 -0.80 -5.56
N GLU A 302 20.89 0.21 -5.71
CA GLU A 302 21.30 1.55 -6.17
C GLU A 302 22.28 2.21 -5.18
N LEU A 303 22.04 2.08 -3.87
CA LEU A 303 22.94 2.59 -2.83
C LEU A 303 24.29 1.87 -2.80
N GLU A 304 24.30 0.55 -2.98
CA GLU A 304 25.53 -0.25 -3.07
C GLU A 304 26.39 0.18 -4.28
N GLU A 305 25.76 0.41 -5.43
CA GLU A 305 26.47 0.87 -6.62
C GLU A 305 27.05 2.29 -6.44
N ILE A 306 26.29 3.20 -5.82
CA ILE A 306 26.78 4.54 -5.47
C ILE A 306 28.01 4.43 -4.54
N GLN A 307 27.96 3.55 -3.54
CA GLN A 307 29.10 3.33 -2.65
C GLN A 307 30.32 2.77 -3.39
N ARG A 308 30.12 1.86 -4.34
CA ARG A 308 31.20 1.32 -5.18
C ARG A 308 31.84 2.41 -6.02
N LEU A 309 31.04 3.24 -6.68
CA LEU A 309 31.51 4.36 -7.50
C LEU A 309 32.26 5.40 -6.68
N ARG A 310 31.79 5.74 -5.48
CA ARG A 310 32.49 6.64 -4.55
C ARG A 310 33.90 6.13 -4.23
N LYS A 311 34.06 4.84 -3.91
CA LYS A 311 35.38 4.23 -3.65
C LYS A 311 36.31 4.33 -4.86
N THR A 312 35.81 4.08 -6.07
CA THR A 312 36.60 4.21 -7.30
C THR A 312 37.03 5.65 -7.56
N LEU A 313 36.12 6.62 -7.36
CA LEU A 313 36.45 8.04 -7.50
C LEU A 313 37.48 8.49 -6.46
N ASP A 314 37.38 8.03 -5.22
CA ASP A 314 38.36 8.33 -4.17
C ASP A 314 39.76 7.80 -4.52
N LEU A 315 39.84 6.60 -5.13
CA LEU A 315 41.12 6.07 -5.60
C LEU A 315 41.70 6.93 -6.73
N ARG A 316 40.90 7.25 -7.76
CA ARG A 316 41.33 8.10 -8.87
C ARG A 316 41.76 9.48 -8.41
N LYS A 317 41.09 10.05 -7.41
CA LYS A 317 41.47 11.32 -6.80
C LYS A 317 42.88 11.23 -6.19
N LYS A 318 43.15 10.19 -5.40
CA LYS A 318 44.49 9.97 -4.81
C LYS A 318 45.59 9.81 -5.87
N GLU A 319 45.30 9.06 -6.92
CA GLU A 319 46.24 8.86 -8.04
C GLU A 319 46.53 10.19 -8.76
N ALA A 320 45.51 11.01 -9.02
CA ALA A 320 45.67 12.33 -9.62
C ALA A 320 46.47 13.28 -8.72
N ASP A 321 46.19 13.30 -7.42
CA ASP A 321 46.92 14.11 -6.44
C ASP A 321 48.40 13.69 -6.38
N GLU A 322 48.70 12.40 -6.49
CA GLU A 322 50.08 11.90 -6.54
C GLU A 322 50.79 12.24 -7.85
N ALA A 323 50.11 12.07 -8.99
CA ALA A 323 50.65 12.45 -10.29
C ALA A 323 50.96 13.96 -10.35
N MET A 324 50.07 14.80 -9.83
CA MET A 324 50.27 16.24 -9.73
C MET A 324 51.50 16.57 -8.85
N ARG A 325 51.63 15.95 -7.67
CA ARG A 325 52.80 16.12 -6.80
C ARG A 325 54.10 15.74 -7.51
N LYS A 326 54.13 14.61 -8.22
CA LYS A 326 55.30 14.16 -8.98
C LYS A 326 55.65 15.11 -10.12
N ALA A 327 54.65 15.59 -10.87
CA ALA A 327 54.86 16.56 -11.94
C ALA A 327 55.43 17.88 -11.39
N ASN A 328 54.88 18.39 -10.29
CA ASN A 328 55.34 19.62 -9.66
C ASN A 328 56.78 19.49 -9.11
N ALA A 329 57.13 18.33 -8.54
CA ALA A 329 58.50 18.06 -8.11
C ALA A 329 59.51 18.14 -9.28
N LYS A 330 59.19 17.55 -10.43
CA LYS A 330 60.05 17.63 -11.64
C LYS A 330 60.23 19.06 -12.14
N VAL A 331 59.15 19.86 -12.13
CA VAL A 331 59.22 21.28 -12.52
C VAL A 331 60.12 22.05 -11.56
N ASN A 332 59.99 21.81 -10.25
CA ASN A 332 60.83 22.45 -9.25
C ASN A 332 62.31 22.06 -9.40
N ASP A 333 62.61 20.79 -9.67
CA ASP A 333 63.98 20.31 -9.88
C ASP A 333 64.61 20.92 -11.14
N LEU A 334 63.85 21.01 -12.24
CA LEU A 334 64.31 21.68 -13.46
C LEU A 334 64.53 23.18 -13.23
N THR A 335 63.60 23.84 -12.54
CA THR A 335 63.71 25.27 -12.22
C THR A 335 64.93 25.54 -11.35
N ARG A 336 65.20 24.69 -10.35
CA ARG A 336 66.41 24.75 -9.53
C ARG A 336 67.65 24.64 -10.40
N TYR A 337 67.74 23.62 -11.25
CA TYR A 337 68.87 23.41 -12.15
C TYR A 337 69.14 24.61 -13.07
N MET A 338 68.09 25.14 -13.71
CA MET A 338 68.20 26.31 -14.59
C MET A 338 68.68 27.56 -13.83
N LEU A 339 68.11 27.82 -12.65
CA LEU A 339 68.52 28.96 -11.82
C LEU A 339 69.95 28.80 -11.32
N GLU A 340 70.34 27.62 -10.84
CA GLU A 340 71.72 27.35 -10.40
C GLU A 340 72.72 27.56 -11.54
N HIS A 341 72.43 27.06 -12.74
CA HIS A 341 73.29 27.26 -13.92
C HIS A 341 73.40 28.73 -14.31
N SER A 342 72.27 29.45 -14.44
CA SER A 342 72.29 30.88 -14.77
C SER A 342 72.96 31.72 -13.69
N LEU A 343 72.79 31.39 -12.42
CA LEU A 343 73.48 32.06 -11.30
C LEU A 343 74.98 31.76 -11.33
N GLN A 344 75.39 30.53 -11.68
CA GLN A 344 76.80 30.21 -11.92
C GLN A 344 77.38 30.98 -13.11
N GLU A 345 76.62 31.22 -14.18
CA GLU A 345 77.09 32.06 -15.30
C GLU A 345 77.25 33.53 -14.90
N ILE A 346 76.32 34.06 -14.09
CA ILE A 346 76.32 35.48 -13.67
C ILE A 346 77.35 35.75 -12.55
N PHE A 347 77.45 34.85 -11.58
CA PHE A 347 78.27 35.02 -10.38
C PHE A 347 79.54 34.16 -10.37
N GLY A 348 79.69 33.19 -11.28
CA GLY A 348 80.79 32.22 -11.33
C GLY A 348 82.02 32.68 -12.10
N GLY A 349 82.49 33.89 -11.79
CA GLY A 349 83.92 34.03 -11.57
C GLY A 349 84.27 33.30 -10.27
N LYS A 350 85.11 32.26 -10.36
CA LYS A 350 85.68 31.42 -9.27
C LYS A 350 85.40 31.89 -7.83
N LEU A 351 84.77 31.02 -7.03
CA LEU A 351 85.12 30.88 -5.62
C LEU A 351 86.53 30.28 -5.51
#